data_AF-A0A2P4XQ52-F1
#
_entry.id   AF-A0A2P4XQ52-F1
#
_cell.length_a   1.000
_cell.length_b   1.000
_cell.length_c   1.000
_cell.angle_alpha   90.00
_cell.angle_beta   90.00
_cell.angle_gamma   90.00
#
_symmetry.space_group_name_H-M   'P 1'
#
loop_
_entity.id
_entity.type
_entity.pdbx_description
1 polymer ?
#
loop_
_entity_poly.entity_id
_entity_poly.type
_entity_poly.pdbx_seq_one_letter_code
_entity_poly.pdbx_strand_id
1 'polypeptide(L)'
;MLNFYEGIKKNKLKSFPKKNPYFKLPLRCVVASPSGSGKSNTMLYMISLLNMCFTKIIICTKENESLYDQLKETIDGVEIFENANILSIKDYDNETSKLIIFDDLVLESRNVQARIGDFYIRGRKAGFSMCYRSQVYYDLNMIVREYEGDIDKDELIRIYKRATSEPLNTLMIDMVVW
;
A
#
# COMPACT_ATOMS: atom_id res chain seq x y z
N MET A 1 26.56 15.67 6.20
CA MET A 1 26.37 14.21 6.39
C MET A 1 26.82 13.53 5.11
N LEU A 2 27.71 12.54 5.17
CA LEU A 2 28.22 11.82 3.98
C LEU A 2 27.21 10.74 3.57
N ASN A 3 26.73 10.77 2.33
CA ASN A 3 25.79 9.78 1.80
C ASN A 3 26.56 8.59 1.19
N PHE A 4 26.76 7.54 1.97
CA PHE A 4 27.49 6.35 1.54
C PHE A 4 26.82 5.59 0.37
N TYR A 5 25.56 5.88 0.04
CA TYR A 5 24.88 5.29 -1.13
C TYR A 5 25.40 5.83 -2.47
N GLU A 6 26.03 7.02 -2.49
CA GLU A 6 26.59 7.60 -3.72
C GLU A 6 27.77 6.79 -4.28
N GLY A 7 28.50 6.09 -3.41
CA GLY A 7 29.61 5.20 -3.80
C GLY A 7 29.19 3.82 -4.30
N ILE A 8 27.91 3.45 -4.18
CA ILE A 8 27.42 2.13 -4.60
C ILE A 8 27.11 2.16 -6.10
N LYS A 9 27.68 1.22 -6.86
CA LYS A 9 27.38 1.07 -8.30
C LYS A 9 25.86 0.89 -8.50
N LYS A 10 25.24 1.74 -9.33
CA LYS A 10 23.77 1.80 -9.52
C LYS A 10 23.14 0.47 -9.92
N ASN A 11 23.86 -0.41 -10.60
CA ASN A 11 23.41 -1.75 -10.98
C ASN A 11 23.29 -2.73 -9.79
N LYS A 12 23.85 -2.40 -8.63
CA LYS A 12 23.67 -3.15 -7.37
C LYS A 12 22.47 -2.66 -6.55
N LEU A 13 21.87 -1.53 -6.93
CA LEU A 13 20.65 -1.01 -6.30
C LEU A 13 19.44 -1.60 -7.02
N LYS A 14 18.47 -2.15 -6.28
CA LYS A 14 17.21 -2.64 -6.86
C LYS A 14 16.53 -1.50 -7.63
N SER A 15 16.26 -1.70 -8.92
CA SER A 15 15.67 -0.66 -9.75
C SER A 15 14.15 -0.79 -9.74
N PHE A 16 13.49 0.13 -9.04
CA PHE A 16 12.10 0.44 -9.32
C PHE A 16 12.02 1.20 -10.64
N PRO A 17 10.97 0.99 -11.45
CA PRO A 17 10.80 1.72 -12.69
C PRO A 17 10.75 3.22 -12.42
N LYS A 18 11.70 3.95 -13.01
CA LYS A 18 11.86 5.41 -12.83
C LYS A 18 10.85 6.26 -13.61
N LYS A 19 9.95 5.63 -14.37
CA LYS A 19 9.12 6.28 -15.39
C LYS A 19 7.73 6.72 -14.90
N ASN A 20 7.38 6.52 -13.62
CA ASN A 20 6.08 6.97 -13.11
C ASN A 20 6.15 8.44 -12.62
N PRO A 21 5.39 9.40 -13.23
CA PRO A 21 5.34 10.78 -12.75
C PRO A 21 4.43 10.99 -11.53
N TYR A 22 3.57 10.02 -11.19
CA TYR A 22 2.52 10.16 -10.18
C TYR A 22 3.00 9.78 -8.76
N PHE A 23 3.83 8.74 -8.64
CA PHE A 23 4.26 8.21 -7.35
C PHE A 23 5.77 7.95 -7.32
N LYS A 24 6.41 8.33 -6.20
CA LYS A 24 7.77 7.87 -5.91
C LYS A 24 7.72 6.43 -5.40
N LEU A 25 8.58 5.58 -5.96
CA LEU A 25 8.66 4.17 -5.59
C LEU A 25 9.94 3.87 -4.79
N PRO A 26 9.89 2.92 -3.84
CA PRO A 26 8.72 2.14 -3.43
C PRO A 26 7.73 2.94 -2.57
N LEU A 27 6.44 2.81 -2.89
CA LEU A 27 5.34 3.49 -2.21
C LEU A 27 4.96 2.74 -0.91
N ARG A 28 4.63 3.48 0.14
CA ARG A 28 4.00 2.95 1.36
C ARG A 28 2.80 3.82 1.67
N CYS A 29 1.60 3.42 1.27
CA CYS A 29 0.43 4.26 1.44
C CYS A 29 -0.72 3.57 2.16
N VAL A 30 -1.56 4.39 2.80
CA VAL A 30 -2.87 3.98 3.32
C VAL A 30 -3.93 4.76 2.56
N VAL A 31 -4.97 4.06 2.09
CA VAL A 31 -6.17 4.64 1.48
C VAL A 31 -7.32 4.46 2.47
N ALA A 32 -7.75 5.56 3.07
CA ALA A 32 -8.78 5.59 4.11
C ALA A 32 -10.00 6.39 3.65
N SER A 33 -11.19 5.77 3.73
CA SER A 33 -12.48 6.47 3.56
C SER A 33 -13.67 5.64 4.08
N PRO A 34 -14.90 6.21 4.22
CA PRO A 34 -16.05 5.48 4.73
C PRO A 34 -16.52 4.39 3.76
N SER A 35 -17.47 3.56 4.14
CA SER A 35 -18.11 2.67 3.15
C SER A 35 -18.87 3.49 2.10
N GLY A 36 -18.89 3.02 0.84
CA GLY A 36 -19.59 3.69 -0.27
C GLY A 36 -18.88 4.90 -0.90
N SER A 37 -17.70 5.30 -0.40
CA SER A 37 -16.95 6.46 -0.91
C SER A 37 -15.97 6.15 -2.04
N GLY A 38 -16.16 5.05 -2.77
CA GLY A 38 -15.34 4.74 -3.95
C GLY A 38 -13.92 4.20 -3.67
N LYS A 39 -13.64 3.65 -2.47
CA LYS A 39 -12.32 3.08 -2.12
C LYS A 39 -11.74 2.14 -3.17
N SER A 40 -12.53 1.16 -3.60
CA SER A 40 -12.07 0.18 -4.59
C SER A 40 -11.78 0.87 -5.94
N ASN A 41 -12.56 1.89 -6.31
CA ASN A 41 -12.30 2.70 -7.50
C ASN A 41 -11.00 3.52 -7.37
N THR A 42 -10.75 4.16 -6.22
CA THR A 42 -9.46 4.85 -5.97
C THR A 42 -8.29 3.88 -6.06
N MET A 43 -8.42 2.69 -5.48
CA MET A 43 -7.37 1.67 -5.53
C MET A 43 -7.09 1.21 -6.96
N LEU A 44 -8.13 0.93 -7.76
CA LEU A 44 -7.97 0.62 -9.18
C LEU A 44 -7.37 1.75 -9.99
N TYR A 45 -7.81 2.98 -9.74
CA TYR A 45 -7.26 4.16 -10.39
C TYR A 45 -5.78 4.35 -10.04
N MET A 46 -5.40 4.10 -8.78
CA MET A 46 -4.00 4.09 -8.38
C MET A 46 -3.20 2.99 -9.11
N ILE A 47 -3.74 1.77 -9.22
CA ILE A 47 -3.13 0.68 -9.98
C ILE A 47 -2.94 1.07 -11.46
N SER A 48 -3.92 1.75 -12.07
CA SER A 48 -3.83 2.17 -13.47
C SER A 48 -2.77 3.27 -13.69
N LEU A 49 -2.60 4.18 -12.73
CA LEU A 49 -1.50 5.16 -12.74
C LEU A 49 -0.12 4.51 -12.50
N LEU A 50 -0.10 3.37 -11.82
CA LEU A 50 1.08 2.54 -11.58
C LEU A 50 1.27 1.46 -12.66
N ASN A 51 0.55 1.55 -13.78
CA ASN A 51 0.65 0.57 -14.85
C ASN A 51 2.11 0.39 -15.30
N MET A 52 2.49 -0.86 -15.58
CA MET A 52 3.85 -1.27 -15.94
C MET A 52 4.95 -0.97 -14.90
N CYS A 53 4.58 -0.57 -13.67
CA CYS A 53 5.56 -0.31 -12.61
C CYS A 53 5.94 -1.58 -11.81
N PHE A 54 5.12 -2.63 -11.90
CA PHE A 54 5.28 -3.84 -11.12
C PHE A 54 5.19 -5.06 -12.01
N THR A 55 6.00 -6.07 -11.73
CA THR A 55 5.92 -7.38 -12.37
C THR A 55 4.80 -8.24 -11.80
N LYS A 56 4.34 -7.90 -10.58
CA LYS A 56 3.29 -8.62 -9.87
C LYS A 56 2.47 -7.66 -9.00
N ILE A 57 1.16 -7.84 -9.02
CA ILE A 57 0.21 -7.16 -8.13
C ILE A 57 -0.41 -8.24 -7.24
N ILE A 58 -0.31 -8.08 -5.93
CA ILE A 58 -0.78 -9.03 -4.94
C ILE A 58 -1.89 -8.35 -4.16
N ILE A 59 -3.08 -8.96 -4.12
CA ILE A 59 -4.22 -8.48 -3.35
C ILE A 59 -4.51 -9.49 -2.25
N CYS A 60 -4.36 -9.08 -1.01
CA CYS A 60 -4.73 -9.87 0.16
C CYS A 60 -6.06 -9.34 0.70
N THR A 61 -7.11 -10.14 0.63
CA THR A 61 -8.47 -9.80 1.05
C THR A 61 -9.05 -10.90 1.95
N LYS A 62 -10.12 -10.58 2.67
CA LYS A 62 -10.91 -11.57 3.39
C LYS A 62 -11.74 -12.42 2.43
N GLU A 63 -12.43 -11.76 1.51
CA GLU A 63 -13.32 -12.38 0.51
C GLU A 63 -13.06 -11.75 -0.86
N ASN A 64 -13.18 -12.54 -1.93
CA ASN A 64 -12.99 -12.03 -3.27
C ASN A 64 -14.09 -11.03 -3.68
N GLU A 65 -13.72 -10.00 -4.43
CA GLU A 65 -14.64 -9.02 -5.01
C GLU A 65 -14.61 -9.18 -6.54
N SER A 66 -15.75 -9.01 -7.23
CA SER A 66 -15.84 -9.12 -8.70
C SER A 66 -14.88 -8.18 -9.44
N LEU A 67 -14.52 -7.08 -8.79
CA LEU A 67 -13.57 -6.10 -9.29
C LEU A 67 -12.14 -6.66 -9.40
N TYR A 68 -11.76 -7.58 -8.51
CA TYR A 68 -10.45 -8.23 -8.54
C TYR A 68 -10.37 -9.28 -9.65
N ASP A 69 -11.47 -9.97 -9.91
CA ASP A 69 -11.58 -10.87 -11.05
C ASP A 69 -11.39 -10.11 -12.36
N GLN A 70 -12.09 -8.99 -12.54
CA GLN A 70 -11.89 -8.10 -13.70
C GLN A 70 -10.46 -7.59 -13.82
N LEU A 71 -9.84 -7.22 -12.70
CA LEU A 71 -8.44 -6.78 -12.69
C LEU A 71 -7.50 -7.88 -13.16
N LYS A 72 -7.72 -9.12 -12.71
CA LYS A 72 -6.94 -10.29 -13.07
C LYS A 72 -7.10 -10.68 -14.54
N GLU A 73 -8.29 -10.47 -15.11
CA GLU A 73 -8.54 -10.64 -16.55
C GLU A 73 -7.89 -9.55 -17.39
N THR A 74 -7.69 -8.35 -16.83
CA THR A 74 -7.17 -7.18 -17.54
C THR A 74 -5.64 -7.04 -17.45
N ILE A 75 -5.04 -7.45 -16.34
CA ILE A 75 -3.62 -7.24 -16.04
C ILE A 75 -2.95 -8.58 -15.74
N ASP A 76 -1.88 -8.88 -16.49
CA ASP A 76 -1.04 -10.05 -16.23
C ASP A 76 -0.29 -9.92 -14.89
N GLY A 77 -0.15 -11.05 -14.18
CA GLY A 77 0.61 -11.09 -12.92
C GLY A 77 -0.15 -10.57 -11.70
N VAL A 78 -1.49 -10.55 -11.75
CA VAL A 78 -2.34 -10.31 -10.58
C VAL A 78 -2.57 -11.61 -9.80
N GLU A 79 -2.25 -11.62 -8.51
CA GLU A 79 -2.49 -12.71 -7.57
C GLU A 79 -3.43 -12.24 -6.45
N ILE A 80 -4.47 -13.03 -6.17
CA ILE A 80 -5.45 -12.74 -5.13
C ILE A 80 -5.33 -13.82 -4.07
N PHE A 81 -5.16 -13.41 -2.81
CA PHE A 81 -5.13 -14.28 -1.64
C PHE A 81 -6.32 -13.94 -0.75
N GLU A 82 -7.23 -14.90 -0.61
CA GLU A 82 -8.45 -14.79 0.20
C GLU A 82 -8.22 -15.29 1.64
N ASN A 83 -9.26 -15.15 2.49
CA ASN A 83 -9.25 -15.58 3.89
C ASN A 83 -8.13 -14.94 4.72
N ALA A 84 -7.77 -13.70 4.40
CA ALA A 84 -6.66 -12.98 5.02
C ALA A 84 -5.33 -13.74 4.95
N ASN A 85 -5.16 -14.59 3.93
CA ASN A 85 -3.92 -15.30 3.72
C ASN A 85 -2.85 -14.33 3.16
N ILE A 86 -1.79 -14.12 3.93
CA ILE A 86 -0.67 -13.25 3.55
C ILE A 86 0.60 -14.09 3.57
N LEU A 87 1.23 -14.30 2.42
CA LEU A 87 2.51 -15.00 2.36
C LEU A 87 3.63 -14.18 3.03
N SER A 88 4.71 -14.85 3.43
CA SER A 88 5.89 -14.18 3.96
C SER A 88 6.62 -13.44 2.85
N ILE A 89 7.30 -12.34 3.19
CA ILE A 89 8.20 -11.63 2.27
C ILE A 89 9.23 -12.59 1.64
N LYS A 90 9.65 -13.62 2.39
CA LYS A 90 10.64 -14.62 1.95
C LYS A 90 10.13 -15.56 0.87
N ASP A 91 8.80 -15.67 0.72
CA ASP A 91 8.17 -16.55 -0.26
C ASP A 91 8.20 -15.93 -1.67
N TYR A 92 8.66 -14.68 -1.78
CA TYR A 92 8.78 -13.95 -3.02
C TYR A 92 10.25 -13.71 -3.40
N ASP A 93 10.50 -13.59 -4.71
CA ASP A 93 11.81 -13.18 -5.21
C ASP A 93 12.16 -11.77 -4.74
N ASN A 94 13.46 -11.50 -4.68
CA ASN A 94 14.00 -10.20 -4.30
C ASN A 94 14.43 -9.35 -5.50
N GLU A 95 14.20 -9.81 -6.73
CA GLU A 95 14.77 -9.20 -7.93
C GLU A 95 13.78 -8.26 -8.62
N THR A 96 12.49 -8.54 -8.48
CA THR A 96 11.42 -7.84 -9.19
C THR A 96 10.60 -6.92 -8.29
N SER A 97 10.06 -5.85 -8.88
CA SER A 97 9.22 -4.88 -8.19
C SER A 97 7.78 -5.36 -8.10
N LYS A 98 7.19 -5.33 -6.90
CA LYS A 98 5.85 -5.86 -6.63
C LYS A 98 4.99 -4.80 -5.93
N LEU A 99 3.69 -4.82 -6.20
CA LEU A 99 2.71 -4.09 -5.40
C LEU A 99 1.94 -5.11 -4.55
N ILE A 100 1.86 -4.88 -3.24
CA ILE A 100 0.98 -5.64 -2.35
C ILE A 100 -0.09 -4.71 -1.75
N ILE A 101 -1.34 -5.14 -1.84
CA ILE A 101 -2.51 -4.44 -1.36
C ILE A 101 -3.14 -5.27 -0.25
N PHE A 102 -3.27 -4.67 0.94
CA PHE A 102 -3.97 -5.27 2.07
C PHE A 102 -5.36 -4.66 2.15
N ASP A 103 -6.37 -5.50 1.98
CA ASP A 103 -7.71 -5.03 1.68
C ASP A 103 -8.71 -5.30 2.81
N ASP A 104 -9.09 -4.24 3.52
CA ASP A 104 -10.01 -4.27 4.67
C ASP A 104 -9.67 -5.32 5.75
N LEU A 105 -8.36 -5.56 5.94
CA LEU A 105 -7.87 -6.56 6.89
C LEU A 105 -7.71 -6.01 8.32
N VAL A 106 -8.22 -4.82 8.64
CA VAL A 106 -7.88 -4.10 9.89
C VAL A 106 -8.34 -4.82 11.16
N LEU A 107 -9.42 -5.59 11.05
CA LEU A 107 -9.98 -6.37 12.17
C LEU A 107 -9.42 -7.79 12.25
N GLU A 108 -8.49 -8.15 11.36
CA GLU A 108 -7.90 -9.48 11.36
C GLU A 108 -6.99 -9.72 12.56
N SER A 109 -6.71 -11.01 12.81
CA SER A 109 -5.94 -11.46 13.96
C SER A 109 -4.58 -10.75 14.10
N ARG A 110 -4.05 -10.70 15.33
CA ARG A 110 -2.70 -10.13 15.61
C ARG A 110 -1.61 -10.73 14.72
N ASN A 111 -1.73 -12.00 14.34
CA ASN A 111 -0.78 -12.66 13.46
C ASN A 111 -0.84 -12.09 12.04
N VAL A 112 -2.03 -11.79 11.53
CA VAL A 112 -2.22 -11.12 10.23
C VAL A 112 -1.67 -9.70 10.30
N GLN A 113 -2.01 -8.93 11.35
CA GLN A 113 -1.46 -7.57 11.52
C GLN A 113 0.07 -7.56 11.61
N ALA A 114 0.66 -8.53 12.31
CA ALA A 114 2.12 -8.66 12.39
C ALA A 114 2.76 -8.93 11.02
N ARG A 115 2.13 -9.77 10.18
CA ARG A 115 2.58 -10.00 8.80
C ARG A 115 2.51 -8.72 7.97
N ILE A 116 1.42 -7.96 8.07
CA ILE A 116 1.29 -6.67 7.37
C ILE A 116 2.37 -5.69 7.84
N GLY A 117 2.60 -5.58 9.14
CA GLY A 117 3.66 -4.76 9.72
C GLY A 117 5.05 -5.12 9.20
N ASP A 118 5.35 -6.42 9.05
CA ASP A 118 6.61 -6.87 8.45
C ASP A 118 6.79 -6.35 7.01
N PHE A 119 5.72 -6.31 6.20
CA PHE A 119 5.77 -5.70 4.87
C PHE A 119 6.06 -4.21 4.93
N TYR A 120 5.38 -3.44 5.78
CA TYR A 120 5.60 -2.00 5.90
C TYR A 120 7.01 -1.62 6.38
N ILE A 121 7.62 -2.45 7.23
CA ILE A 121 8.97 -2.22 7.77
C ILE A 121 10.05 -2.73 6.81
N ARG A 122 9.89 -3.94 6.25
CA ARG A 122 10.96 -4.68 5.56
C ARG A 122 10.73 -4.86 4.06
N GLY A 123 9.48 -4.80 3.60
CA GLY A 123 9.07 -5.08 2.23
C GLY A 123 9.77 -4.20 1.18
N ARG A 124 10.06 -2.93 1.51
CA ARG A 124 10.82 -2.02 0.63
C ARG A 124 12.14 -2.64 0.16
N LYS A 125 12.92 -3.22 1.07
CA LYS A 125 14.21 -3.83 0.73
C LYS A 125 14.03 -5.06 -0.15
N ALA A 126 12.88 -5.70 -0.10
CA ALA A 126 12.51 -6.86 -0.91
C ALA A 126 11.90 -6.50 -2.28
N GLY A 127 11.68 -5.21 -2.58
CA GLY A 127 11.10 -4.78 -3.86
C GLY A 127 9.59 -4.51 -3.81
N PHE A 128 9.00 -4.45 -2.62
CA PHE A 128 7.58 -4.17 -2.47
C PHE A 128 7.28 -2.68 -2.38
N SER A 129 6.22 -2.27 -3.07
CA SER A 129 5.36 -1.16 -2.71
C SER A 129 4.13 -1.72 -1.98
N MET A 130 3.64 -0.99 -0.98
CA MET A 130 2.57 -1.43 -0.09
C MET A 130 1.44 -0.41 -0.10
N CYS A 131 0.21 -0.91 -0.18
CA CYS A 131 -1.01 -0.12 -0.01
C CYS A 131 -1.93 -0.83 0.99
N TYR A 132 -2.42 -0.12 2.00
CA TYR A 132 -3.47 -0.62 2.90
C TYR A 132 -4.77 0.10 2.56
N ARG A 133 -5.80 -0.64 2.13
CA ARG A 133 -7.17 -0.10 2.02
C ARG A 133 -7.88 -0.34 3.34
N SER A 134 -8.34 0.72 4.00
CA SER A 134 -9.01 0.58 5.31
C SER A 134 -10.18 1.53 5.48
N GLN A 135 -11.01 1.20 6.46
CA GLN A 135 -12.07 2.06 6.96
C GLN A 135 -11.56 2.91 8.12
N VAL A 136 -11.89 4.19 8.07
CA VAL A 136 -11.49 5.32 8.91
C VAL A 136 -11.06 5.03 10.36
N TYR A 137 -11.87 4.26 11.10
CA TYR A 137 -11.88 4.41 12.55
C TYR A 137 -10.74 3.65 13.26
N TYR A 138 -10.23 2.58 12.66
CA TYR A 138 -9.24 1.71 13.30
C TYR A 138 -7.79 2.03 12.89
N ASP A 139 -7.60 2.62 11.70
CA ASP A 139 -6.28 2.87 11.08
C ASP A 139 -5.54 4.10 11.59
N LEU A 140 -6.26 5.13 12.04
CA LEU A 140 -5.65 6.41 12.42
C LEU A 140 -4.63 6.25 13.55
N ASN A 141 -4.82 5.28 14.46
CA ASN A 141 -3.86 5.01 15.52
C ASN A 141 -2.57 4.33 15.01
N MET A 142 -2.63 3.58 13.89
CA MET A 142 -1.45 2.97 13.26
C MET A 142 -0.62 4.04 12.56
N ILE A 143 -1.28 4.96 11.85
CA ILE A 143 -0.64 6.08 11.15
C ILE A 143 -0.02 7.06 12.15
N VAL A 144 -0.74 7.45 13.21
CA VAL A 144 -0.23 8.35 14.26
C VAL A 144 1.00 7.79 14.98
N ARG A 145 1.17 6.46 15.05
CA ARG A 145 2.38 5.85 15.65
C ARG A 145 3.63 5.97 14.79
N GLU A 146 3.47 6.03 13.47
CA GLU A 146 4.57 6.25 12.51
C GLU A 146 4.99 7.73 12.47
N TYR A 147 4.02 8.64 12.61
CA TYR A 147 4.26 10.08 12.67
C TYR A 147 4.48 10.53 14.12
N GLU A 148 5.70 10.38 14.62
CA GLU A 148 6.12 10.84 15.97
C GLU A 148 5.91 12.36 16.15
N GLY A 149 4.73 12.77 16.61
CA GLY A 149 4.51 14.04 17.32
C GLY A 149 4.04 15.25 16.51
N ASP A 150 4.00 15.22 15.18
CA ASP A 150 3.63 16.40 14.37
C ASP A 150 2.11 16.57 14.16
N ILE A 151 1.34 15.48 14.19
CA ILE A 151 -0.12 15.49 14.01
C ILE A 151 -0.75 14.61 15.09
N ASP A 152 -1.64 15.20 15.89
CA ASP A 152 -2.42 14.45 16.86
C ASP A 152 -3.61 13.74 16.19
N LYS A 153 -4.25 12.83 16.92
CA LYS A 153 -5.37 12.04 16.42
C LYS A 153 -6.56 12.92 15.99
N ASP A 154 -6.83 14.01 16.68
CA ASP A 154 -7.99 14.87 16.41
C ASP A 154 -7.77 15.72 15.16
N GLU A 155 -6.54 16.17 14.94
CA GLU A 155 -6.11 16.79 13.69
C GLU A 155 -6.19 15.80 12.52
N LEU A 156 -5.72 14.57 12.68
CA LEU A 156 -5.84 13.56 11.63
C LEU A 156 -7.32 13.22 11.31
N ILE A 157 -8.18 13.15 12.33
CA ILE A 157 -9.64 13.00 12.15
C ILE A 157 -10.22 14.20 11.39
N ARG A 158 -9.77 15.42 11.66
CA ARG A 158 -10.23 16.63 10.96
C ARG A 158 -9.80 16.64 9.49
N ILE A 159 -8.54 16.32 9.20
CA ILE A 159 -8.03 16.16 7.83
C ILE A 159 -8.84 15.11 7.10
N TYR A 160 -9.05 13.97 7.75
CA TYR A 160 -9.86 12.89 7.23
C TYR A 160 -11.28 13.33 6.86
N LYS A 161 -12.02 13.93 7.81
CA LYS A 161 -13.40 14.37 7.57
C LYS A 161 -13.49 15.37 6.41
N ARG A 162 -12.50 16.26 6.29
CA ARG A 162 -12.42 17.23 5.20
C ARG A 162 -12.09 16.54 3.86
N ALA A 163 -11.14 15.61 3.85
CA ALA A 163 -10.73 14.91 2.65
C ALA A 163 -11.86 14.02 2.10
N THR A 164 -12.73 13.49 2.96
CA THR A 164 -13.82 12.60 2.55
C THR A 164 -15.21 13.24 2.67
N SER A 165 -15.30 14.58 2.66
CA SER A 165 -16.59 15.28 2.82
C SER A 165 -17.51 15.15 1.62
N GLU A 166 -16.94 14.96 0.43
CA GLU A 166 -17.67 14.77 -0.81
C GLU A 166 -17.74 13.28 -1.19
N PRO A 167 -18.83 12.83 -1.84
CA PRO A 167 -18.90 11.49 -2.41
C PRO A 167 -17.70 11.19 -3.31
N LEU A 168 -17.19 9.97 -3.23
CA LEU A 168 -16.04 9.46 -4.00
C LEU A 168 -14.67 10.07 -3.66
N ASN A 169 -14.58 11.01 -2.72
CA ASN A 169 -13.30 11.48 -2.25
C ASN A 169 -12.71 10.55 -1.19
N THR A 170 -11.40 10.31 -1.28
CA THR A 170 -10.66 9.42 -0.40
C THR A 170 -9.42 10.13 0.17
N LEU A 171 -9.05 9.78 1.40
CA LEU A 171 -7.79 10.23 1.97
C LEU A 171 -6.72 9.19 1.67
N MET A 172 -5.68 9.59 0.94
CA MET A 172 -4.48 8.79 0.75
C MET A 172 -3.33 9.43 1.54
N ILE A 173 -2.68 8.63 2.38
CA ILE A 173 -1.53 9.03 3.18
C ILE A 173 -0.33 8.25 2.69
N ASP A 174 0.67 8.93 2.13
CA ASP A 174 1.99 8.35 1.88
C ASP A 174 2.78 8.39 3.20
N MET A 175 3.31 7.25 3.64
CA MET A 175 4.07 7.09 4.87
C MET A 175 5.59 7.11 4.62
N VAL A 176 6.04 7.44 3.40
CA VAL A 176 7.47 7.58 3.12
C VAL A 176 7.98 8.96 3.51
N VAL A 177 8.71 9.02 4.61
CA VAL A 177 9.60 10.16 4.93
C VAL A 177 10.90 9.99 4.11
N TRP A 178 11.25 11.00 3.31
CA TRP A 178 12.44 11.01 2.45
C TRP A 178 13.64 11.67 3.11
#